data_AF-A0A957EBY9-F1
#
_entry.id   AF-A0A957EBY9-F1
#
_cell.length_a   1.000
_cell.length_b   1.000
_cell.length_c   1.000
_cell.angle_alpha   90.00
_cell.angle_beta   90.00
_cell.angle_gamma   90.00
#
_symmetry.space_group_name_H-M   'P 1'
#
loop_
_entity.id
_entity.type
_entity.pdbx_description
1 polymer ?
#
loop_
_entity_poly.entity_id
_entity_poly.type
_entity_poly.pdbx_seq_one_letter_code
_entity_poly.pdbx_strand_id
1 'polypeptide(L)'
;MIETKTTWKDSGYDCDHCGGQILERTDQETGQPAQVCYQCQMCGCQWELSGDILRVGNMTSCRRAVKNQEAVQINPVHLRLVIVIGALILFGLVYFGGLVAVRYLIPMAITVFVFRAVYQLGKERMWW
;
A
#
# COMPACT_ATOMS: atom_id res chain seq x y z
N MET A 1 -37.27 3.77 16.32
CA MET A 1 -36.68 2.43 16.11
C MET A 1 -35.66 2.56 15.00
N ILE A 2 -34.50 1.92 15.11
CA ILE A 2 -33.52 1.89 14.03
C ILE A 2 -33.86 0.67 13.18
N GLU A 3 -34.37 0.89 11.97
CA GLU A 3 -34.59 -0.18 11.00
C GLU A 3 -33.36 -0.29 10.12
N THR A 4 -32.86 -1.52 9.98
CA THR A 4 -31.78 -1.89 9.05
C THR A 4 -32.37 -2.77 7.95
N LYS A 5 -32.09 -2.43 6.70
CA LYS A 5 -32.51 -3.18 5.52
C LYS A 5 -31.29 -3.44 4.65
N THR A 6 -30.93 -4.71 4.51
CA THR A 6 -29.91 -5.14 3.55
C THR A 6 -30.58 -5.71 2.31
N THR A 7 -30.16 -5.24 1.13
CA THR A 7 -30.57 -5.80 -0.15
C THR A 7 -29.37 -6.30 -0.92
N TRP A 8 -29.58 -7.37 -1.68
CA TRP A 8 -28.55 -8.01 -2.50
C TRP A 8 -29.03 -8.04 -3.94
N LYS A 9 -28.15 -7.66 -4.86
CA LYS A 9 -28.40 -7.67 -6.29
C LYS A 9 -27.22 -8.30 -7.00
N ASP A 10 -27.49 -9.06 -8.04
CA ASP A 10 -26.44 -9.53 -8.93
C ASP A 10 -25.79 -8.32 -9.63
N SER A 11 -24.47 -8.20 -9.49
CA SER A 11 -23.71 -7.14 -10.17
C SER A 11 -23.44 -7.47 -11.64
N GLY A 12 -23.59 -8.75 -12.04
CA GLY A 12 -23.25 -9.24 -13.37
C GLY A 12 -21.75 -9.48 -13.58
N TYR A 13 -20.94 -9.38 -12.52
CA TYR A 13 -19.50 -9.61 -12.56
C TYR A 13 -19.10 -10.84 -11.77
N ASP A 14 -18.05 -11.50 -12.25
CA ASP A 14 -17.39 -12.60 -11.56
C ASP A 14 -16.10 -12.12 -10.90
N CYS A 15 -15.74 -12.75 -9.79
CA CYS A 15 -14.55 -12.43 -9.05
C CYS A 15 -13.30 -12.92 -9.79
N ASP A 16 -12.44 -12.00 -10.22
CA ASP A 16 -11.23 -12.28 -11.01
C ASP A 16 -10.28 -13.33 -10.41
N HIS A 17 -10.28 -13.52 -9.09
CA HIS A 17 -9.34 -14.41 -8.42
C HIS A 17 -9.95 -15.74 -7.93
N CYS A 18 -11.28 -15.87 -7.85
CA CYS A 18 -11.92 -17.12 -7.43
C CYS A 18 -13.05 -17.60 -8.37
N GLY A 19 -13.43 -16.80 -9.36
CA GLY A 19 -14.50 -17.08 -10.32
C GLY A 19 -15.91 -17.05 -9.72
N GLY A 20 -16.06 -16.60 -8.48
CA GLY A 20 -17.37 -16.54 -7.82
C GLY A 20 -18.14 -15.27 -8.16
N GLN A 21 -19.46 -15.38 -8.29
CA GLN A 21 -20.35 -14.25 -8.56
C GLN A 21 -20.20 -13.14 -7.52
N ILE A 22 -20.15 -11.90 -8.00
CA ILE A 22 -20.11 -10.69 -7.19
C ILE A 22 -21.54 -10.17 -7.03
N LEU A 23 -21.94 -9.95 -5.79
CA LEU A 23 -23.19 -9.29 -5.44
C LEU A 23 -22.94 -7.85 -5.01
N GLU A 24 -23.80 -6.96 -5.49
CA GLU A 24 -23.97 -5.62 -4.93
C GLU A 24 -24.85 -5.74 -3.67
N ARG A 25 -24.30 -5.32 -2.54
CA ARG A 25 -24.97 -5.25 -1.25
C ARG A 25 -25.24 -3.79 -0.93
N THR A 26 -26.51 -3.46 -0.72
CA THR A 26 -26.91 -2.14 -0.23
C THR A 26 -27.46 -2.28 1.18
N ASP A 27 -26.77 -1.71 2.16
CA ASP A 27 -27.19 -1.59 3.55
C ASP A 27 -27.81 -0.21 3.78
N GLN A 28 -29.07 -0.20 4.21
CA GLN A 28 -29.80 1.02 4.54
C GLN A 28 -30.16 1.01 6.02
N GLU A 29 -29.73 2.03 6.75
CA GLU A 29 -30.08 2.26 8.14
C GLU A 29 -30.87 3.57 8.27
N THR A 30 -31.87 3.58 9.17
CA THR A 30 -32.72 4.76 9.38
C THR A 30 -31.88 5.97 9.79
N GLY A 31 -31.92 7.05 9.00
CA GLY A 31 -31.19 8.29 9.27
C GLY A 31 -29.73 8.29 8.81
N GLN A 32 -29.26 7.24 8.14
CA GLN A 32 -27.94 7.17 7.51
C GLN A 32 -28.07 7.05 5.98
N PRO A 33 -27.08 7.54 5.21
CA PRO A 33 -27.03 7.27 3.78
C PRO A 33 -26.88 5.77 3.52
N ALA A 34 -27.46 5.29 2.42
CA ALA A 34 -27.30 3.91 2.01
C ALA A 34 -25.83 3.62 1.70
N GLN A 35 -25.30 2.54 2.28
CA GLN A 35 -23.94 2.08 2.03
C GLN A 35 -23.99 0.96 1.00
N VAL A 36 -23.26 1.16 -0.11
CA VAL A 36 -23.16 0.19 -1.19
C VAL A 36 -21.77 -0.42 -1.18
N CYS A 37 -21.71 -1.75 -1.11
CA CYS A 37 -20.47 -2.52 -1.26
C CYS A 37 -20.68 -3.71 -2.17
N TYR A 38 -19.60 -4.25 -2.71
CA TYR A 38 -19.59 -5.40 -3.57
C TYR A 38 -18.94 -6.56 -2.83
N GLN A 39 -19.56 -7.73 -2.90
CA GLN A 39 -19.11 -8.93 -2.20
C GLN A 39 -19.14 -10.14 -3.11
N CYS A 40 -18.03 -10.89 -3.15
CA CYS A 40 -18.04 -12.21 -3.77
C CYS A 40 -18.72 -13.24 -2.86
N GLN A 41 -19.67 -14.01 -3.41
CA GLN A 41 -20.32 -15.09 -2.67
C GLN A 41 -19.36 -16.22 -2.27
N MET A 42 -18.35 -16.51 -3.09
CA MET A 42 -17.48 -17.67 -2.90
C MET A 42 -16.34 -17.41 -1.91
N CYS A 43 -15.60 -16.32 -2.11
CA CYS A 43 -14.45 -16.02 -1.25
C CYS A 43 -14.80 -15.09 -0.08
N GLY A 44 -15.91 -14.34 -0.17
CA GLY A 44 -16.35 -13.41 0.88
C GLY A 44 -15.53 -12.13 0.99
N CYS A 45 -14.65 -11.84 0.02
CA CYS A 45 -14.02 -10.52 -0.07
C CYS A 45 -15.10 -9.45 -0.33
N GLN A 46 -14.90 -8.26 0.24
CA GLN A 46 -15.77 -7.10 0.07
C GLN A 46 -14.97 -5.85 -0.29
N TRP A 47 -15.53 -5.04 -1.17
CA TRP A 47 -14.91 -3.80 -1.65
C TRP A 47 -15.96 -2.72 -1.91
N GLU A 48 -15.52 -1.48 -1.89
CA GLU A 48 -16.30 -0.34 -2.37
C GLU A 48 -16.23 -0.24 -3.90
N LEU A 49 -17.11 0.58 -4.48
CA LEU A 49 -17.05 0.90 -5.91
C LEU A 49 -15.72 1.58 -6.31
N SER A 50 -15.09 2.30 -5.37
CA SER A 50 -13.76 2.92 -5.55
C SER A 50 -12.64 1.89 -5.68
N GLY A 51 -12.89 0.62 -5.34
CA GLY A 51 -11.90 -0.44 -5.26
C GLY A 51 -11.22 -0.56 -3.89
N ASP A 52 -11.62 0.25 -2.91
CA ASP A 52 -11.15 0.14 -1.53
C ASP A 52 -11.64 -1.16 -0.90
N ILE A 53 -10.73 -1.89 -0.25
CA ILE A 53 -11.04 -3.18 0.36
C ILE A 53 -11.67 -2.95 1.75
N LEU A 54 -12.92 -3.35 1.91
CA LEU A 54 -13.62 -3.32 3.20
C LEU A 54 -13.33 -4.56 4.03
N ARG A 55 -13.25 -5.72 3.37
CA ARG A 55 -13.04 -7.00 4.05
C ARG A 55 -12.31 -7.98 3.15
N VAL A 56 -11.30 -8.62 3.71
CA VAL A 56 -10.64 -9.75 3.07
C VAL A 56 -11.37 -11.04 3.43
N GLY A 57 -11.72 -11.81 2.40
CA GLY A 57 -12.35 -13.11 2.50
C GLY A 57 -11.44 -14.19 3.10
N ASN A 58 -11.98 -15.40 3.30
CA ASN A 58 -11.23 -16.49 3.94
C ASN A 58 -10.24 -17.20 2.99
N MET A 59 -10.40 -17.03 1.68
CA MET A 59 -9.58 -17.72 0.70
C MET A 59 -8.19 -17.11 0.58
N THR A 60 -7.21 -17.96 0.27
CA THR A 60 -5.83 -17.52 0.00
C THR A 60 -5.72 -16.65 -1.25
N SER A 61 -6.61 -16.85 -2.23
CA SER A 61 -6.71 -16.03 -3.45
C SER A 61 -7.07 -14.56 -3.13
N CYS A 62 -8.02 -14.33 -2.23
CA CYS A 62 -8.37 -13.02 -1.69
C CYS A 62 -7.15 -12.29 -1.11
N ARG A 63 -6.41 -12.96 -0.21
CA ARG A 63 -5.23 -12.37 0.45
C ARG A 63 -4.13 -12.02 -0.56
N ARG A 64 -3.96 -12.85 -1.59
CA ARG A 64 -2.98 -12.60 -2.66
C ARG A 64 -3.39 -11.40 -3.52
N ALA A 65 -4.68 -11.25 -3.82
CA ALA A 65 -5.20 -10.12 -4.58
C ALA A 65 -4.96 -8.78 -3.85
N VAL A 66 -5.24 -8.72 -2.55
CA VAL A 66 -4.97 -7.52 -1.72
C VAL A 66 -3.50 -7.14 -1.74
N LYS A 67 -2.61 -8.12 -1.52
CA LYS A 67 -1.16 -7.87 -1.54
C LYS A 67 -0.69 -7.31 -2.88
N ASN A 68 -1.30 -7.75 -3.98
CA ASN A 68 -0.97 -7.23 -5.31
C ASN A 68 -1.49 -5.81 -5.52
N GLN A 69 -2.64 -5.44 -4.95
CA GLN A 69 -3.14 -4.05 -4.98
C GLN A 69 -2.23 -3.08 -4.20
N GLU A 70 -1.76 -3.47 -3.02
CA GLU A 70 -0.81 -2.66 -2.25
C GLU A 70 0.50 -2.40 -3.01
N ALA A 71 0.97 -3.37 -3.80
CA ALA A 71 2.17 -3.22 -4.62
C ALA A 71 1.98 -2.24 -5.79
N VAL A 72 0.74 -2.00 -6.24
CA VAL A 72 0.42 -1.14 -7.39
C VAL A 72 0.10 0.30 -6.97
N GLN A 73 -0.29 0.54 -5.71
CA GLN A 73 -0.46 1.90 -5.17
C GLN A 73 0.89 2.62 -4.96
N ILE A 74 1.64 2.84 -6.05
CA ILE A 74 2.74 3.79 -6.05
C ILE A 74 2.14 5.19 -6.11
N ASN A 75 2.17 5.88 -4.97
CA ASN A 75 1.66 7.24 -4.86
C ASN A 75 2.35 8.14 -5.92
N PRO A 76 1.61 8.83 -6.80
CA PRO A 76 2.18 9.64 -7.89
C PRO A 76 3.09 10.76 -7.37
N VAL A 77 2.85 11.24 -6.14
CA VAL A 77 3.72 12.21 -5.48
C VAL A 77 5.08 11.61 -5.14
N HIS A 78 5.10 10.36 -4.64
CA HIS A 78 6.33 9.65 -4.32
C HIS A 78 7.17 9.41 -5.57
N LEU A 79 6.54 9.02 -6.69
CA LEU A 79 7.23 8.85 -7.97
C LEU A 79 7.86 10.17 -8.45
N ARG A 80 7.11 11.28 -8.41
CA ARG A 80 7.63 12.61 -8.78
C ARG A 80 8.81 13.03 -7.89
N LEU A 81 8.70 12.78 -6.60
CA LEU A 81 9.74 13.12 -5.62
C LEU A 81 11.02 12.30 -5.87
N VAL A 82 10.90 11.00 -6.15
CA VAL A 82 12.02 10.14 -6.54
C VAL A 82 12.69 10.64 -7.82
N ILE A 83 11.91 11.05 -8.83
CA ILE A 83 12.45 11.61 -10.07
C ILE A 83 13.23 12.91 -9.80
N VAL A 84 12.67 13.82 -8.99
CA VAL A 84 13.32 15.10 -8.65
C VAL A 84 14.61 14.88 -7.87
N ILE A 85 14.60 14.00 -6.87
CA ILE A 85 15.81 13.64 -6.10
C ILE A 85 16.85 13.02 -7.02
N GLY A 86 16.44 12.07 -7.88
CA GLY A 86 17.33 11.44 -8.85
C GLY A 86 17.97 12.47 -9.78
N ALA A 87 17.18 13.42 -10.29
CA ALA A 87 17.67 14.51 -11.13
C ALA A 87 18.64 15.43 -10.37
N LEU A 88 18.36 15.80 -9.13
CA LEU A 88 19.26 16.64 -8.30
C LEU A 88 20.58 15.95 -8.00
N ILE A 89 20.55 14.64 -7.70
CA ILE A 89 21.76 13.84 -7.47
C ILE A 89 22.59 13.79 -8.76
N LEU A 90 21.95 13.52 -9.90
CA LEU A 90 22.63 13.44 -11.19
C LEU A 90 23.22 14.80 -11.60
N PHE A 91 22.47 15.88 -11.37
CA PHE A 91 22.94 17.25 -11.61
C PHE A 91 24.11 17.60 -10.69
N GLY A 92 24.05 17.23 -9.40
CA GLY A 92 25.15 17.39 -8.46
C GLY A 92 26.40 16.61 -8.86
N LEU A 93 26.23 15.37 -9.34
CA LEU A 93 27.33 14.54 -9.87
C LEU A 93 27.96 15.18 -11.11
N VAL A 94 27.17 15.70 -12.05
CA VAL A 94 27.70 16.36 -13.25
C VAL A 94 28.37 17.69 -12.89
N TYR A 95 27.73 18.51 -12.04
CA TYR A 95 28.18 19.87 -11.71
C TYR A 95 29.43 19.87 -10.82
N PHE A 96 29.54 18.94 -9.87
CA PHE A 96 30.74 18.78 -9.02
C PHE A 96 31.79 17.85 -9.62
N GLY A 97 31.69 17.52 -10.92
CA GLY A 97 32.73 16.78 -11.63
C GLY A 97 32.91 15.33 -11.14
N GLY A 98 31.81 14.66 -10.78
CA GLY A 98 31.61 13.22 -10.57
C GLY A 98 32.51 12.55 -9.52
N LEU A 99 33.82 12.61 -9.74
CA LEU A 99 34.88 12.08 -8.91
C LEU A 99 35.02 12.78 -7.56
N VAL A 100 34.78 14.10 -7.48
CA VAL A 100 34.92 14.83 -6.20
C VAL A 100 33.77 14.50 -5.25
N ALA A 101 32.53 14.54 -5.73
CA ALA A 101 31.34 14.22 -4.92
C ALA A 101 31.37 12.76 -4.42
N VAL A 102 31.71 11.79 -5.27
CA VAL A 102 31.86 10.38 -4.89
C VAL A 102 32.96 10.19 -3.83
N ARG A 103 34.07 10.92 -3.94
CA ARG A 103 35.19 10.85 -3.00
C ARG A 103 34.86 11.37 -1.61
N TYR A 104 33.88 12.26 -1.46
CA TYR A 104 33.42 12.74 -0.14
C TYR A 104 32.18 12.00 0.38
N LEU A 105 31.24 11.61 -0.49
CA LEU A 105 30.02 10.93 -0.09
C LEU A 105 30.27 9.49 0.40
N ILE A 106 31.19 8.76 -0.22
CA ILE A 106 31.55 7.40 0.22
C ILE A 106 32.10 7.38 1.66
N PRO A 107 33.12 8.16 2.04
CA PRO A 107 33.62 8.16 3.41
C PRO A 107 32.58 8.66 4.43
N MET A 108 31.73 9.63 4.08
CA MET A 108 30.59 10.05 4.93
C MET A 108 29.58 8.91 5.15
N ALA A 109 29.22 8.18 4.11
CA ALA A 109 28.29 7.05 4.23
C ALA A 109 28.89 5.93 5.09
N ILE A 110 30.18 5.65 4.93
CA ILE A 110 30.91 4.67 5.74
C ILE A 110 30.95 5.11 7.21
N THR A 111 31.29 6.37 7.52
CA THR A 111 31.34 6.84 8.91
C THR A 111 29.98 6.79 9.58
N VAL A 112 28.91 7.19 8.89
CA VAL A 112 27.53 7.06 9.41
C VAL A 112 27.16 5.61 9.65
N PHE A 113 27.50 4.70 8.72
CA PHE A 113 27.23 3.27 8.86
C PHE A 113 27.96 2.67 10.06
N VAL A 114 29.25 2.94 10.20
CA VAL A 114 30.08 2.46 11.33
C VAL A 114 29.54 3.01 12.65
N PHE A 115 29.24 4.30 12.74
CA PHE A 115 28.69 4.91 13.95
C PHE A 115 27.36 4.26 14.35
N ARG A 116 26.48 4.02 13.37
CA ARG A 116 25.18 3.38 13.61
C ARG A 116 25.33 1.92 14.04
N ALA A 117 26.29 1.18 13.45
CA ALA A 117 26.59 -0.19 13.83
C ALA A 117 27.14 -0.27 15.26
N VAL A 118 28.06 0.64 15.62
CA VAL A 118 28.60 0.75 16.99
C VAL A 118 27.49 1.12 17.98
N TYR A 119 26.60 2.04 17.63
CA TYR A 119 25.47 2.43 18.47
C TYR A 119 24.50 1.25 18.72
N GLN A 120 24.16 0.49 17.67
CA GLN A 120 23.32 -0.71 17.78
C GLN A 120 23.99 -1.77 18.68
N LEU A 121 25.29 -2.05 18.46
CA LEU A 121 26.06 -2.99 19.27
C LEU A 121 26.19 -2.55 20.73
N GLY A 122 26.38 -1.25 20.97
CA GLY A 122 26.44 -0.67 22.32
C GLY A 122 25.12 -0.80 23.06
N LYS A 123 24.00 -0.62 22.35
CA LYS A 123 22.64 -0.83 22.88
C LYS A 123 22.38 -2.29 23.26
N GLU A 124 22.86 -3.24 22.46
CA GLU A 124 22.69 -4.67 22.75
C GLU A 124 23.58 -5.16 23.90
N ARG A 125 24.74 -4.53 24.13
CA ARG A 125 25.69 -4.95 25.17
C ARG A 125 25.56 -4.20 26.52
N MET A 126 24.58 -3.31 26.69
CA MET A 126 24.37 -2.52 27.92
C MET A 126 25.64 -1.79 28.41
N TRP A 127 26.36 -1.14 27.51
CA TRP A 127 27.50 -0.28 27.89
C TRP A 127 27.08 1.17 28.20
N TRP A 128 25.78 1.44 28.21
CA TRP A 128 25.11 2.67 28.67
C TRP A 128 23.74 2.31 29.26
#